data_AF-A0A485MF52-F1
#
_entry.id   AF-A0A485MF52-F1
#
_cell.length_a   1.000
_cell.length_b   1.000
_cell.length_c   1.000
_cell.angle_alpha   90.00
_cell.angle_beta   90.00
_cell.angle_gamma   90.00
#
_symmetry.space_group_name_H-M   'P 1'
#
loop_
_entity.id
_entity.type
_entity.pdbx_description
1 polymer ?
#
loop_
_entity_poly.entity_id
_entity_poly.type
_entity_poly.pdbx_seq_one_letter_code
_entity_poly.pdbx_strand_id
1 'polypeptide(L)'
;MTNLKNTEAPPSCLTPEGIPEVHPISQDPLHYSIASASAVQKIRQLETIIAIDPGHRRIGHLLCKGELLRASLSLSHARSVLVTAGFPTHFNHEPPEETDGPSGAIALAACLQALEKEVSVIVDLRASGLFKKLVEDAVEQGVLKTQIPILTIQGESAGAAQAFLCKDGDPKSPRFDHLVAIERTGRAANGNCYNARKMSIRHWVDPTDDLFLAAQKIPGISATAGPPLVFSPLCSINTLFSSVSTGSYLVMDVLPTTQDLGVSNWGGCALACVLYILNSCEVHRHYLREAVGPSRAPGEQDWAQALPSVAKEEKALGILVRHPSPEWSLGRGGPGGRWAALPRHPRPDDPEAAGCHCDGCVTSHVECVPDGHAWN
;
A
#
# COMPACT_ATOMS: atom_id res chain seq x y z
N MET A 1 -14.71 62.42 -9.63
CA MET A 1 -15.55 61.43 -8.93
C MET A 1 -15.96 60.34 -9.93
N THR A 2 -15.11 59.34 -10.12
CA THR A 2 -15.41 58.17 -10.94
C THR A 2 -15.99 57.10 -10.03
N ASN A 3 -17.26 56.76 -10.27
CA ASN A 3 -18.00 55.74 -9.54
C ASN A 3 -17.46 54.35 -9.93
N LEU A 4 -16.57 53.79 -9.10
CA LEU A 4 -16.23 52.37 -9.14
C LEU A 4 -17.43 51.59 -8.60
N LYS A 5 -18.25 51.07 -9.51
CA LYS A 5 -19.24 50.04 -9.16
C LYS A 5 -18.46 48.79 -8.73
N ASN A 6 -18.45 48.53 -7.42
CA ASN A 6 -18.17 47.20 -6.90
C ASN A 6 -19.27 46.27 -7.41
N THR A 7 -18.98 45.56 -8.49
CA THR A 7 -19.76 44.39 -8.86
C THR A 7 -19.40 43.31 -7.84
N GLU A 8 -20.19 43.19 -6.76
CA GLU A 8 -20.15 42.01 -5.90
C GLU A 8 -20.41 40.79 -6.79
N ALA A 9 -19.37 39.99 -7.02
CA ALA A 9 -19.54 38.66 -7.57
C ALA A 9 -20.47 37.89 -6.61
N PRO A 10 -21.48 37.17 -7.13
CA PRO A 10 -22.34 36.36 -6.27
C PRO A 10 -21.47 35.39 -5.47
N PRO A 11 -21.81 35.07 -4.21
CA PRO A 11 -21.06 34.08 -3.43
C PRO A 11 -21.06 32.79 -4.24
N SER A 12 -19.89 32.43 -4.78
CA SER A 12 -19.75 31.16 -5.48
C SER A 12 -20.00 30.07 -4.46
N CYS A 13 -21.11 29.36 -4.61
CA CYS A 13 -21.34 28.15 -3.86
C CYS A 13 -20.20 27.20 -4.22
N LEU A 14 -19.24 27.01 -3.31
CA LEU A 14 -18.10 26.14 -3.55
C LEU A 14 -18.65 24.75 -3.89
N THR A 15 -18.29 24.22 -5.05
CA THR A 15 -18.55 22.82 -5.37
C THR A 15 -17.77 21.94 -4.38
N PRO A 16 -18.17 20.68 -4.12
CA PRO A 16 -17.40 19.78 -3.24
C PRO A 16 -15.92 19.64 -3.62
N GLU A 17 -15.56 19.96 -4.86
CA GLU A 17 -14.17 20.00 -5.36
C GLU A 17 -13.37 21.20 -4.84
N GLY A 18 -14.04 22.31 -4.50
CA GLY A 18 -13.45 23.53 -3.94
C GLY A 18 -13.61 23.68 -2.43
N ILE A 19 -14.38 22.82 -1.75
CA ILE A 19 -14.54 22.88 -0.28
C ILE A 19 -13.34 22.21 0.38
N PRO A 20 -12.48 22.93 1.13
CA PRO A 20 -11.35 22.35 1.83
C PRO A 20 -11.80 21.63 3.11
N GLU A 21 -11.23 20.45 3.36
CA GLU A 21 -11.25 19.76 4.65
C GLU A 21 -9.84 19.68 5.22
N VAL A 22 -9.71 19.96 6.53
CA VAL A 22 -8.45 19.95 7.25
C VAL A 22 -8.35 18.67 8.09
N HIS A 23 -7.23 17.96 7.96
CA HIS A 23 -7.00 16.67 8.63
C HIS A 23 -5.66 16.66 9.35
N PRO A 24 -5.59 16.24 10.62
CA PRO A 24 -4.31 16.09 11.33
C PRO A 24 -3.52 14.90 10.77
N ILE A 25 -2.24 15.11 10.44
CA ILE A 25 -1.33 14.08 9.91
C ILE A 25 -0.16 13.76 10.86
N SER A 26 0.12 14.62 11.83
CA SER A 26 1.06 14.37 12.95
C SER A 26 0.57 15.10 14.20
N GLN A 27 0.84 14.56 15.39
CA GLN A 27 0.49 15.19 16.67
C GLN A 27 1.69 15.87 17.35
N ASP A 28 2.91 15.46 17.02
CA ASP A 28 4.15 16.00 17.59
C ASP A 28 5.29 15.95 16.56
N PRO A 29 5.66 17.08 15.94
CA PRO A 29 4.93 18.34 16.01
C PRO A 29 3.54 18.19 15.39
N LEU A 30 2.58 18.96 15.91
CA LEU A 30 1.24 19.02 15.36
C LEU A 30 1.28 19.54 13.91
N HIS A 31 0.84 18.71 12.98
CA HIS A 31 0.84 19.04 11.55
C HIS A 31 -0.49 18.62 10.93
N TYR A 32 -1.07 19.51 10.13
CA TYR A 32 -2.29 19.28 9.38
C TYR A 32 -2.01 19.26 7.89
N SER A 33 -2.89 18.60 7.14
CA SER A 33 -2.97 18.75 5.70
C SER A 33 -4.40 19.02 5.26
N ILE A 34 -4.54 19.48 4.02
CA ILE A 34 -5.81 19.94 3.47
C ILE A 34 -6.06 19.21 2.15
N ALA A 35 -7.27 18.73 1.94
CA ALA A 35 -7.74 18.23 0.65
C ALA A 35 -9.19 18.66 0.42
N SER A 36 -9.68 18.58 -0.81
CA SER A 36 -11.09 18.90 -1.07
C SER A 36 -12.02 17.82 -0.52
N ALA A 37 -13.24 18.20 -0.13
CA ALA A 37 -14.27 17.27 0.35
C ALA A 37 -14.53 16.14 -0.66
N SER A 38 -14.53 16.46 -1.96
CA SER A 38 -14.62 15.47 -3.05
C SER A 38 -13.46 14.46 -3.04
N ALA A 39 -12.21 14.93 -2.88
CA ALA A 39 -11.06 14.04 -2.78
C ALA A 39 -11.14 13.15 -1.53
N VAL A 40 -11.48 13.73 -0.38
CA VAL A 40 -11.65 13.00 0.87
C VAL A 40 -12.73 11.91 0.75
N GLN A 41 -13.85 12.22 0.11
CA GLN A 41 -14.92 11.24 -0.13
C GLN A 41 -14.44 10.07 -0.99
N LYS A 42 -13.72 10.33 -2.09
CA LYS A 42 -13.15 9.27 -2.95
C LYS A 42 -12.18 8.38 -2.18
N ILE A 43 -11.36 8.97 -1.32
CA ILE A 43 -10.39 8.23 -0.50
C ILE A 43 -11.11 7.33 0.51
N ARG A 44 -12.16 7.82 1.17
CA ARG A 44 -12.99 7.02 2.10
C ARG A 44 -13.70 5.87 1.38
N GLN A 45 -14.16 6.08 0.14
CA GLN A 45 -14.73 5.02 -0.68
C GLN A 45 -13.69 3.95 -1.02
N LEU A 46 -12.47 4.36 -1.41
CA LEU A 46 -11.38 3.44 -1.68
C LEU A 46 -10.97 2.65 -0.43
N GLU A 47 -10.90 3.29 0.74
CA GLU A 47 -10.68 2.62 2.03
C GLU A 47 -11.72 1.52 2.30
N THR A 48 -12.99 1.77 1.93
CA THR A 48 -14.07 0.77 2.07
C THR A 48 -13.90 -0.40 1.11
N ILE A 49 -13.39 -0.16 -0.11
CA ILE A 49 -13.16 -1.22 -1.12
C ILE A 49 -12.03 -2.15 -0.69
N ILE A 50 -10.91 -1.59 -0.24
CA ILE A 50 -9.76 -2.39 0.18
C ILE A 50 -9.93 -3.04 1.56
N ALA A 51 -10.92 -2.57 2.33
CA ALA A 51 -11.37 -3.18 3.58
C ALA A 51 -12.20 -4.46 3.37
N ILE A 52 -12.58 -4.81 2.14
CA ILE A 52 -13.27 -6.07 1.86
C ILE A 52 -12.37 -7.22 2.31
N ASP A 53 -12.96 -8.21 2.97
CA ASP A 53 -12.28 -9.41 3.47
C ASP A 53 -12.79 -10.65 2.72
N PRO A 54 -12.32 -10.93 1.49
CA PRO A 54 -12.82 -12.04 0.68
C PRO A 54 -12.60 -13.39 1.35
N GLY A 55 -11.57 -13.51 2.18
CA GLY A 55 -11.24 -14.73 2.90
C GLY A 55 -12.07 -14.94 4.18
N HIS A 56 -12.99 -14.03 4.52
CA HIS A 56 -13.78 -14.06 5.76
C HIS A 56 -12.92 -14.32 7.02
N ARG A 57 -11.73 -13.73 7.03
CA ARG A 57 -10.72 -13.82 8.08
C ARG A 57 -11.14 -13.13 9.38
N ARG A 58 -12.23 -12.34 9.34
CA ARG A 58 -12.78 -11.56 10.47
C ARG A 58 -11.83 -10.45 10.93
N ILE A 59 -11.07 -9.88 10.00
CA ILE A 59 -10.10 -8.81 10.25
C ILE A 59 -10.74 -7.41 10.36
N GLY A 60 -12.05 -7.29 10.20
CA GLY A 60 -12.74 -5.99 10.24
C GLY A 60 -12.53 -5.20 11.54
N HIS A 61 -12.22 -5.87 12.66
CA HIS A 61 -11.90 -5.22 13.93
C HIS A 61 -10.50 -4.58 13.97
N LEU A 62 -9.62 -4.91 13.03
CA LEU A 62 -8.29 -4.31 12.88
C LEU A 62 -8.36 -3.02 12.06
N LEU A 63 -9.39 -2.84 11.22
CA LEU A 63 -9.49 -1.68 10.36
C LEU A 63 -9.76 -0.40 11.18
N CYS A 64 -8.83 0.54 11.11
CA CYS A 64 -9.01 1.88 11.66
C CYS A 64 -9.48 2.84 10.57
N LYS A 65 -10.69 3.37 10.73
CA LYS A 65 -11.33 4.25 9.74
C LYS A 65 -10.57 5.57 9.61
N GLY A 66 -10.33 6.00 8.37
CA GLY A 66 -9.66 7.27 8.06
C GLY A 66 -8.13 7.19 8.04
N GLU A 67 -7.54 6.03 8.30
CA GLU A 67 -6.10 5.87 8.26
C GLU A 67 -5.54 5.98 6.85
N LEU A 68 -6.28 5.52 5.82
CA LEU A 68 -5.83 5.69 4.43
C LEU A 68 -5.67 7.16 4.08
N LEU A 69 -6.67 7.96 4.47
CA LEU A 69 -6.62 9.40 4.29
C LEU A 69 -5.43 10.03 5.03
N ARG A 70 -5.29 9.71 6.32
CA ARG A 70 -4.24 10.27 7.18
C ARG A 70 -2.84 9.95 6.65
N ALA A 71 -2.58 8.68 6.35
CA ALA A 71 -1.30 8.20 5.87
C ALA A 71 -0.97 8.73 4.46
N SER A 72 -1.93 8.77 3.54
CA SER A 72 -1.68 9.32 2.20
C SER A 72 -1.47 10.83 2.22
N LEU A 73 -2.16 11.57 3.09
CA LEU A 73 -1.90 12.98 3.31
C LEU A 73 -0.53 13.22 3.94
N SER A 74 -0.05 12.36 4.85
CA SER A 74 1.32 12.47 5.34
C SER A 74 2.34 12.19 4.23
N LEU A 75 2.14 11.11 3.48
CA LEU A 75 3.02 10.68 2.39
C LEU A 75 3.10 11.70 1.24
N SER A 76 2.04 12.47 0.99
CA SER A 76 2.04 13.44 -0.11
C SER A 76 3.05 14.59 0.09
N HIS A 77 3.39 14.91 1.35
CA HIS A 77 4.41 15.92 1.71
C HIS A 77 5.85 15.43 1.53
N ALA A 78 6.05 14.11 1.51
CA ALA A 78 7.38 13.51 1.43
C ALA A 78 8.05 13.76 0.07
N ARG A 79 9.35 14.08 0.06
CA ARG A 79 10.15 14.14 -1.18
C ARG A 79 10.93 12.86 -1.41
N SER A 80 11.33 12.23 -0.31
CA SER A 80 12.12 10.99 -0.28
C SER A 80 11.40 9.92 0.56
N VAL A 81 11.20 8.74 -0.01
CA VAL A 81 10.39 7.67 0.57
C VAL A 81 11.17 6.37 0.62
N LEU A 82 11.19 5.75 1.80
CA LEU A 82 11.75 4.41 2.00
C LEU A 82 10.61 3.40 2.14
N VAL A 83 10.47 2.51 1.16
CA VAL A 83 9.46 1.44 1.18
C VAL A 83 10.09 0.15 1.68
N THR A 84 9.39 -0.64 2.49
CA THR A 84 9.79 -1.99 2.85
C THR A 84 8.66 -2.97 2.57
N ALA A 85 9.03 -4.16 2.12
CA ALA A 85 8.13 -5.29 1.92
C ALA A 85 8.88 -6.60 2.08
N GLY A 86 8.13 -7.68 2.28
CA GLY A 86 8.67 -9.04 2.37
C GLY A 86 8.45 -9.65 3.75
N PHE A 87 7.92 -10.87 3.71
CA PHE A 87 7.51 -11.64 4.87
C PHE A 87 7.95 -13.11 4.71
N PRO A 88 8.87 -13.62 5.57
CA PRO A 88 9.42 -14.95 5.42
C PRO A 88 8.51 -16.01 6.04
N THR A 89 7.54 -16.51 5.27
CA THR A 89 6.59 -17.55 5.74
C THR A 89 6.54 -18.79 4.84
N HIS A 90 7.07 -18.71 3.62
CA HIS A 90 7.12 -19.84 2.69
C HIS A 90 8.44 -20.59 2.82
N PHE A 91 8.60 -21.34 3.92
CA PHE A 91 9.84 -22.04 4.25
C PHE A 91 10.30 -23.10 3.23
N ASN A 92 9.45 -23.45 2.26
CA ASN A 92 9.81 -24.34 1.15
C ASN A 92 10.44 -23.58 -0.04
N HIS A 93 10.57 -22.25 0.04
CA HIS A 93 11.18 -21.42 -1.00
C HIS A 93 12.52 -20.85 -0.52
N GLU A 94 13.40 -20.52 -1.47
CA GLU A 94 14.66 -19.83 -1.21
C GLU A 94 14.75 -18.59 -2.12
N PRO A 95 14.70 -17.35 -1.57
CA PRO A 95 14.39 -17.02 -0.17
C PRO A 95 12.93 -17.37 0.21
N PRO A 96 12.60 -17.58 1.50
CA PRO A 96 11.29 -18.05 1.97
C PRO A 96 10.18 -16.98 1.94
N GLU A 97 10.15 -16.16 0.88
CA GLU A 97 9.27 -14.98 0.77
C GLU A 97 7.83 -15.34 0.39
N GLU A 98 6.91 -14.55 0.95
CA GLU A 98 5.52 -14.46 0.51
C GLU A 98 5.38 -13.60 -0.75
N THR A 99 4.27 -13.81 -1.48
CA THR A 99 3.91 -13.02 -2.66
C THR A 99 3.10 -11.76 -2.33
N ASP A 100 2.51 -11.69 -1.13
CA ASP A 100 1.87 -10.47 -0.61
C ASP A 100 2.94 -9.49 -0.11
N GLY A 101 2.78 -8.21 -0.43
CA GLY A 101 3.75 -7.15 -0.16
C GLY A 101 4.47 -6.61 -1.40
N PRO A 102 5.30 -7.42 -2.09
CA PRO A 102 6.19 -6.90 -3.12
C PRO A 102 5.48 -6.21 -4.29
N SER A 103 4.35 -6.74 -4.81
CA SER A 103 3.67 -6.07 -5.94
C SER A 103 3.06 -4.73 -5.52
N GLY A 104 2.50 -4.64 -4.30
CA GLY A 104 2.04 -3.37 -3.72
C GLY A 104 3.17 -2.35 -3.55
N ALA A 105 4.36 -2.80 -3.14
CA ALA A 105 5.54 -1.95 -3.05
C ALA A 105 5.99 -1.42 -4.41
N ILE A 106 5.96 -2.25 -5.46
CA ILE A 106 6.27 -1.81 -6.83
C ILE A 106 5.22 -0.84 -7.37
N ALA A 107 3.94 -1.11 -7.13
CA ALA A 107 2.85 -0.22 -7.55
C ALA A 107 2.99 1.17 -6.91
N LEU A 108 3.31 1.22 -5.61
CA LEU A 108 3.59 2.46 -4.90
C LEU A 108 4.85 3.15 -5.46
N ALA A 109 5.94 2.41 -5.65
CA ALA A 109 7.19 2.96 -6.18
C ALA A 109 7.01 3.57 -7.59
N ALA A 110 6.23 2.92 -8.47
CA ALA A 110 5.91 3.44 -9.80
C ALA A 110 5.18 4.80 -9.71
N CYS A 111 4.20 4.91 -8.81
CA CYS A 111 3.46 6.15 -8.61
C CYS A 111 4.35 7.26 -8.01
N LEU A 112 5.20 6.93 -7.03
CA LEU A 112 6.14 7.87 -6.43
C LEU A 112 7.15 8.40 -7.47
N GLN A 113 7.69 7.55 -8.34
CA GLN A 113 8.55 7.96 -9.45
C GLN A 113 7.83 8.91 -10.42
N ALA A 114 6.59 8.62 -10.77
CA ALA A 114 5.81 9.47 -11.66
C ALA A 114 5.51 10.85 -11.04
N LEU A 115 5.44 10.92 -9.70
CA LEU A 115 5.33 12.17 -8.94
C LEU A 115 6.68 12.83 -8.65
N GLU A 116 7.76 12.37 -9.30
CA GLU A 116 9.12 12.89 -9.16
C GLU A 116 9.66 12.84 -7.71
N LYS A 117 9.17 11.89 -6.92
CA LYS A 117 9.67 11.63 -5.56
C LYS A 117 10.80 10.61 -5.62
N GLU A 118 11.80 10.79 -4.75
CA GLU A 118 12.87 9.82 -4.57
C GLU A 118 12.32 8.61 -3.82
N VAL A 119 12.49 7.41 -4.38
CA VAL A 119 12.02 6.17 -3.75
C VAL A 119 13.15 5.15 -3.68
N SER A 120 13.29 4.50 -2.52
CA SER A 120 14.18 3.36 -2.31
C SER A 120 13.41 2.25 -1.61
N VAL A 121 13.82 1.01 -1.85
CA VAL A 121 13.22 -0.17 -1.20
C VAL A 121 14.23 -0.79 -0.25
N ILE A 122 13.88 -0.95 1.02
CA ILE A 122 14.67 -1.70 2.00
C ILE A 122 14.05 -3.06 2.27
N VAL A 123 14.88 -4.08 2.14
CA VAL A 123 14.50 -5.48 2.34
C VAL A 123 15.55 -6.17 3.19
N ASP A 124 15.22 -7.37 3.64
CA ASP A 124 16.20 -8.22 4.28
C ASP A 124 17.30 -8.62 3.31
N LEU A 125 18.52 -8.79 3.83
CA LEU A 125 19.67 -9.22 3.07
C LEU A 125 19.39 -10.52 2.30
N ARG A 126 18.68 -11.47 2.92
CA ARG A 126 18.26 -12.74 2.30
C ARG A 126 17.43 -12.53 1.03
N ALA A 127 16.59 -11.50 1.00
CA ALA A 127 15.63 -11.24 -0.07
C ALA A 127 16.15 -10.21 -1.08
N SER A 128 17.30 -9.58 -0.81
CA SER A 128 17.87 -8.52 -1.65
C SER A 128 18.07 -8.95 -3.10
N GLY A 129 18.49 -10.19 -3.36
CA GLY A 129 18.66 -10.72 -4.71
C GLY A 129 17.34 -10.87 -5.47
N LEU A 130 16.28 -11.32 -4.80
CA LEU A 130 14.94 -11.43 -5.37
C LEU A 130 14.38 -10.05 -5.73
N PHE A 131 14.48 -9.09 -4.80
CA PHE A 131 13.95 -7.74 -5.04
C PHE A 131 14.71 -6.98 -6.13
N LYS A 132 16.02 -7.19 -6.28
CA LYS A 132 16.79 -6.63 -7.41
C LYS A 132 16.25 -7.12 -8.75
N LYS A 133 16.11 -8.44 -8.91
CA LYS A 133 15.52 -9.04 -10.12
C LYS A 133 14.09 -8.55 -10.36
N LEU A 134 13.31 -8.43 -9.30
CA LEU A 134 11.94 -7.97 -9.38
C LEU A 134 11.83 -6.53 -9.89
N VAL A 135 12.73 -5.65 -9.43
CA VAL A 135 12.82 -4.27 -9.95
C VAL A 135 13.35 -4.25 -11.38
N GLU A 136 14.38 -5.04 -11.70
CA GLU A 136 14.91 -5.20 -13.07
C GLU A 136 13.80 -5.59 -14.05
N ASP A 137 13.10 -6.70 -13.78
CA ASP A 137 12.00 -7.18 -14.62
C ASP A 137 10.83 -6.19 -14.67
N ALA A 138 10.53 -5.51 -13.55
CA ALA A 138 9.45 -4.52 -13.51
C ALA A 138 9.76 -3.33 -14.43
N VAL A 139 11.04 -2.94 -14.55
CA VAL A 139 11.47 -1.92 -15.52
C VAL A 139 11.37 -2.47 -16.95
N GLU A 140 11.89 -3.68 -17.20
CA GLU A 140 11.83 -4.30 -18.53
C GLU A 140 10.39 -4.46 -19.06
N GLN A 141 9.45 -4.77 -18.17
CA GLN A 141 8.03 -4.95 -18.53
C GLN A 141 7.20 -3.66 -18.50
N GLY A 142 7.84 -2.51 -18.24
CA GLY A 142 7.20 -1.20 -18.21
C GLY A 142 6.23 -0.99 -17.04
N VAL A 143 6.41 -1.73 -15.94
CA VAL A 143 5.67 -1.52 -14.68
C VAL A 143 6.31 -0.34 -13.92
N LEU A 144 7.64 -0.33 -13.83
CA LEU A 144 8.45 0.79 -13.34
C LEU A 144 9.06 1.57 -14.50
N LYS A 145 9.24 2.88 -14.32
CA LYS A 145 9.87 3.75 -15.34
C LYS A 145 11.38 3.62 -15.31
N THR A 146 11.97 3.58 -14.11
CA THR A 146 13.42 3.43 -13.91
C THR A 146 13.72 2.51 -12.73
N GLN A 147 14.96 2.02 -12.67
CA GLN A 147 15.50 1.28 -11.53
C GLN A 147 15.32 2.07 -10.23
N ILE A 148 15.05 1.36 -9.13
CA ILE A 148 14.99 1.91 -7.77
C ILE A 148 16.07 1.26 -6.89
N PRO A 149 16.75 2.00 -6.00
CA PRO A 149 17.75 1.42 -5.11
C PRO A 149 17.14 0.36 -4.19
N ILE A 150 17.75 -0.83 -4.18
CA ILE A 150 17.49 -1.88 -3.18
C ILE A 150 18.53 -1.77 -2.08
N LEU A 151 18.07 -1.43 -0.88
CA LEU A 151 18.87 -1.23 0.33
C LEU A 151 18.68 -2.40 1.29
N THR A 152 19.68 -2.61 2.13
CA THR A 152 19.63 -3.53 3.27
C THR A 152 20.21 -2.82 4.49
N ILE A 153 19.78 -3.23 5.69
CA ILE A 153 20.39 -2.76 6.93
C ILE A 153 21.44 -3.78 7.38
N GLN A 154 22.64 -3.31 7.71
CA GLN A 154 23.70 -4.15 8.26
C GLN A 154 23.95 -3.76 9.73
N GLY A 155 23.97 -4.77 10.60
CA GLY A 155 24.36 -4.63 12.00
C GLY A 155 23.21 -4.47 12.99
N GLU A 156 23.32 -5.16 14.13
CA GLU A 156 22.41 -5.06 15.28
C GLU A 156 22.89 -4.01 16.30
N SER A 157 23.79 -3.10 15.92
CA SER A 157 24.38 -2.17 16.88
C SER A 157 23.39 -1.09 17.30
N ALA A 158 23.49 -0.67 18.57
CA ALA A 158 22.76 0.47 19.08
C ALA A 158 23.09 1.72 18.24
N GLY A 159 22.10 2.23 17.51
CA GLY A 159 22.24 3.40 16.63
C GLY A 159 22.35 3.11 15.13
N ALA A 160 22.40 1.84 14.70
CA ALA A 160 22.45 1.48 13.27
C ALA A 160 21.26 2.06 12.48
N ALA A 161 20.06 1.99 13.05
CA ALA A 161 18.85 2.54 12.43
C ALA A 161 18.92 4.07 12.24
N GLN A 162 19.42 4.82 13.22
CA GLN A 162 19.61 6.26 13.09
C GLN A 162 20.70 6.58 12.07
N ALA A 163 21.84 5.89 12.11
CA ALA A 163 22.89 6.05 11.12
C ALA A 163 22.41 5.74 9.70
N PHE A 164 21.48 4.79 9.56
CA PHE A 164 20.84 4.49 8.29
C PHE A 164 19.86 5.59 7.85
N LEU A 165 19.05 6.14 8.76
CA LEU A 165 18.03 7.14 8.41
C LEU A 165 18.57 8.57 8.29
N CYS A 166 19.78 8.84 8.77
CA CYS A 166 20.34 10.19 8.84
C CYS A 166 21.67 10.29 8.09
N LYS A 167 21.91 11.41 7.42
CA LYS A 167 23.21 11.71 6.81
C LYS A 167 24.25 11.83 7.92
N ASP A 168 25.31 11.03 7.84
CA ASP A 168 26.36 10.93 8.86
C ASP A 168 25.85 10.67 10.29
N GLY A 169 24.64 10.10 10.42
CA GLY A 169 23.99 9.85 11.71
C GLY A 169 23.38 11.07 12.40
N ASP A 170 23.35 12.25 11.76
CA ASP A 170 22.77 13.48 12.31
C ASP A 170 21.22 13.51 12.22
N PRO A 171 20.49 13.48 13.36
CA PRO A 171 19.02 13.54 13.37
C PRO A 171 18.42 14.77 12.71
N LYS A 172 19.19 15.86 12.55
CA LYS A 172 18.72 17.08 11.87
C LYS A 172 18.78 16.97 10.35
N SER A 173 19.41 15.91 9.84
CA SER A 173 19.67 15.70 8.43
C SER A 173 19.13 14.33 7.97
N PRO A 174 17.80 14.11 8.02
CA PRO A 174 17.22 12.84 7.58
C PRO A 174 17.48 12.58 6.09
N ARG A 175 17.64 11.31 5.75
CA ARG A 175 17.81 10.80 4.38
C ARG A 175 16.48 10.52 3.69
N PHE A 176 15.43 10.29 4.48
CA PHE A 176 14.09 9.95 4.03
C PHE A 176 13.08 10.80 4.82
N ASP A 177 12.04 11.29 4.15
CA ASP A 177 10.97 12.06 4.79
C ASP A 177 9.83 11.14 5.25
N HIS A 178 9.67 9.98 4.58
CA HIS A 178 8.58 9.05 4.87
C HIS A 178 9.00 7.60 4.72
N LEU A 179 8.62 6.76 5.68
CA LEU A 179 8.80 5.30 5.63
C LEU A 179 7.47 4.62 5.38
N VAL A 180 7.42 3.64 4.47
CA VAL A 180 6.21 2.86 4.18
C VAL A 180 6.50 1.37 4.33
N ALA A 181 5.68 0.66 5.09
CA ALA A 181 5.76 -0.79 5.19
C ALA A 181 4.52 -1.48 4.63
N ILE A 182 4.74 -2.45 3.76
CA ILE A 182 3.70 -3.23 3.08
C ILE A 182 4.03 -4.71 3.28
N GLU A 183 3.19 -5.45 3.99
CA GLU A 183 3.44 -6.86 4.36
C GLU A 183 4.83 -7.08 5.00
N ARG A 184 5.11 -6.34 6.07
CA ARG A 184 6.36 -6.44 6.82
C ARG A 184 6.12 -6.76 8.29
N THR A 185 6.82 -7.76 8.82
CA THR A 185 6.72 -8.15 10.24
C THR A 185 7.51 -7.25 11.18
N GLY A 186 6.94 -6.96 12.34
CA GLY A 186 7.56 -6.25 13.45
C GLY A 186 7.74 -7.14 14.68
N ARG A 187 8.68 -6.75 15.55
CA ARG A 187 8.92 -7.46 16.81
C ARG A 187 7.73 -7.36 17.77
N ALA A 188 7.42 -8.47 18.41
CA ALA A 188 6.54 -8.51 19.58
C ALA A 188 7.24 -7.89 20.82
N ALA A 189 6.50 -7.72 21.91
CA ALA A 189 7.01 -7.15 23.16
C ALA A 189 8.22 -7.90 23.75
N ASN A 190 8.37 -9.20 23.46
CA ASN A 190 9.52 -10.00 23.87
C ASN A 190 10.71 -9.90 22.89
N GLY A 191 10.64 -9.04 21.89
CA GLY A 191 11.66 -8.83 20.85
C GLY A 191 11.67 -9.88 19.73
N ASN A 192 10.82 -10.90 19.75
CA ASN A 192 10.74 -11.89 18.67
C ASN A 192 9.73 -11.49 17.58
N CYS A 193 9.96 -11.96 16.35
CA CYS A 193 8.99 -11.86 15.25
C CYS A 193 8.31 -13.21 15.05
N TYR A 194 7.01 -13.21 14.79
CA TYR A 194 6.21 -14.42 14.64
C TYR A 194 5.40 -14.38 13.35
N ASN A 195 5.28 -15.54 12.69
CA ASN A 195 4.25 -15.69 11.67
C ASN A 195 2.88 -15.94 12.32
N ALA A 196 1.83 -15.99 11.51
CA ALA A 196 0.48 -16.19 12.03
C ALA A 196 0.23 -17.57 12.66
N ARG A 197 1.08 -18.56 12.35
CA ARG A 197 1.10 -19.87 13.05
C ARG A 197 1.80 -19.79 14.41
N LYS A 198 2.17 -18.58 14.87
CA LYS A 198 2.91 -18.29 16.10
C LYS A 198 4.29 -18.94 16.14
N MET A 199 4.85 -19.27 14.97
CA MET A 199 6.22 -19.78 14.87
C MET A 199 7.17 -18.59 14.80
N SER A 200 8.29 -18.68 15.54
CA SER A 200 9.31 -17.63 15.51
C SER A 200 9.98 -17.60 14.15
N ILE A 201 9.98 -16.42 13.53
CA ILE A 201 10.67 -16.11 12.28
C ILE A 201 11.84 -15.14 12.50
N ARG A 202 12.20 -14.86 13.76
CA ARG A 202 13.28 -13.91 14.12
C ARG A 202 14.58 -14.16 13.36
N HIS A 203 14.96 -15.43 13.18
CA HIS A 203 16.21 -15.82 12.51
C HIS A 203 16.20 -15.55 10.99
N TRP A 204 15.04 -15.26 10.41
CA TRP A 204 14.94 -14.85 9.01
C TRP A 204 14.98 -13.34 8.86
N VAL A 205 14.47 -12.59 9.84
CA VAL A 205 14.09 -11.18 9.71
C VAL A 205 15.22 -10.26 10.19
N ASP A 206 15.69 -9.37 9.31
CA ASP A 206 16.62 -8.29 9.68
C ASP A 206 15.88 -7.22 10.51
N PRO A 207 16.60 -6.42 11.33
CA PRO A 207 16.02 -5.42 12.23
C PRO A 207 15.47 -4.17 11.52
N THR A 208 14.77 -4.33 10.39
CA THR A 208 14.14 -3.25 9.62
C THR A 208 13.09 -2.50 10.43
N ASP A 209 12.46 -3.14 11.42
CA ASP A 209 11.51 -2.49 12.33
C ASP A 209 12.19 -1.47 13.27
N ASP A 210 13.50 -1.59 13.54
CA ASP A 210 14.25 -0.54 14.25
C ASP A 210 14.27 0.79 13.48
N LEU A 211 14.14 0.77 12.15
CA LEU A 211 14.01 2.00 11.35
C LEU A 211 12.72 2.73 11.69
N PHE A 212 11.60 2.01 11.84
CA PHE A 212 10.30 2.60 12.17
C PHE A 212 10.27 3.11 13.62
N LEU A 213 10.99 2.44 14.53
CA LEU A 213 11.15 2.91 15.91
C LEU A 213 12.08 4.13 16.00
N ALA A 214 13.15 4.17 15.20
CA ALA A 214 14.06 5.32 15.14
C ALA A 214 13.40 6.54 14.49
N ALA A 215 12.62 6.35 13.43
CA ALA A 215 11.90 7.41 12.73
C ALA A 215 10.99 8.22 13.67
N GLN A 216 10.35 7.59 14.66
CA GLN A 216 9.51 8.29 15.66
C GLN A 216 10.28 9.33 16.48
N LYS A 217 11.61 9.17 16.60
CA LYS A 217 12.49 10.01 17.40
C LYS A 217 13.26 11.04 16.56
N ILE A 218 13.20 10.92 15.22
CA ILE A 218 13.94 11.78 14.29
C ILE A 218 12.96 12.79 13.69
N PRO A 219 13.09 14.08 14.01
CA PRO A 219 12.23 15.11 13.44
C PRO A 219 12.32 15.13 11.91
N GLY A 220 11.18 15.31 11.24
CA GLY A 220 11.10 15.36 9.78
C GLY A 220 10.93 14.00 9.11
N ILE A 221 10.95 12.90 9.86
CA ILE A 221 10.61 11.57 9.35
C ILE A 221 9.21 11.19 9.82
N SER A 222 8.34 10.88 8.87
CA SER A 222 7.02 10.29 9.13
C SER A 222 6.98 8.83 8.69
N ALA A 223 6.02 8.05 9.19
CA ALA A 223 5.94 6.64 8.88
C ALA A 223 4.50 6.18 8.70
N THR A 224 4.31 5.28 7.73
CA THR A 224 3.10 4.54 7.42
C THR A 224 3.43 3.06 7.48
N ALA A 225 2.74 2.30 8.34
CA ALA A 225 3.02 0.88 8.49
C ALA A 225 1.73 0.07 8.54
N GLY A 226 1.70 -0.99 7.72
CA GLY A 226 0.74 -2.08 7.85
C GLY A 226 0.80 -2.75 9.24
N PRO A 227 -0.24 -3.47 9.66
CA PRO A 227 -0.32 -4.17 10.91
C PRO A 227 0.65 -5.32 11.11
N PRO A 228 1.37 -5.94 10.16
CA PRO A 228 2.35 -6.93 10.58
C PRO A 228 3.54 -6.23 11.28
N LEU A 229 3.76 -4.92 11.05
CA LEU A 229 4.67 -4.07 11.82
C LEU A 229 4.05 -3.55 13.14
N VAL A 230 2.71 -3.48 13.22
CA VAL A 230 1.97 -2.88 14.35
C VAL A 230 1.31 -3.93 15.26
N PHE A 231 1.19 -5.19 14.82
CA PHE A 231 0.36 -6.25 15.39
C PHE A 231 1.06 -7.61 15.28
N SER A 232 1.51 -8.12 16.42
CA SER A 232 1.74 -9.56 16.61
C SER A 232 0.53 -10.10 17.38
N PRO A 233 -0.07 -11.26 17.03
CA PRO A 233 -1.27 -11.82 17.66
C PRO A 233 -1.08 -12.30 19.12
N LEU A 234 0.02 -11.90 19.76
CA LEU A 234 0.28 -12.02 21.20
C LEU A 234 0.33 -10.66 21.92
N CYS A 235 0.22 -9.55 21.20
CA CYS A 235 0.12 -8.22 21.78
C CYS A 235 -1.31 -7.99 22.26
N SER A 236 -1.48 -7.90 23.58
CA SER A 236 -2.64 -7.20 24.16
C SER A 236 -2.79 -5.87 23.45
N ILE A 237 -4.02 -5.57 23.02
CA ILE A 237 -4.41 -4.49 22.09
C ILE A 237 -4.13 -3.07 22.64
N ASN A 238 -3.27 -2.89 23.67
CA ASN A 238 -3.35 -1.70 24.50
C ASN A 238 -2.06 -1.00 24.94
N THR A 239 -0.85 -1.44 24.56
CA THR A 239 0.33 -0.94 25.31
C THR A 239 1.61 -0.54 24.57
N LEU A 240 1.71 -0.62 23.23
CA LEU A 240 2.94 -0.14 22.57
C LEU A 240 2.78 1.11 21.70
N PHE A 241 1.57 1.44 21.26
CA PHE A 241 1.36 2.59 20.35
C PHE A 241 0.17 3.48 20.74
N SER A 242 -0.46 3.24 21.89
CA SER A 242 -1.48 4.12 22.48
C SER A 242 -0.92 5.46 23.02
N SER A 243 0.41 5.65 22.99
CA SER A 243 1.10 6.84 23.47
C SER A 243 2.29 7.27 22.61
N VAL A 244 2.14 7.34 21.28
CA VAL A 244 3.24 7.72 20.39
C VAL A 244 2.77 8.74 19.34
N SER A 245 3.48 9.86 19.26
CA SER A 245 2.98 11.16 18.83
C SER A 245 3.33 11.55 17.38
N THR A 246 4.04 10.71 16.63
CA THR A 246 4.74 11.10 15.38
C THR A 246 4.31 10.36 14.09
N GLY A 247 3.37 9.41 14.13
CA GLY A 247 3.12 8.50 13.00
C GLY A 247 1.65 8.33 12.59
N SER A 248 1.41 8.19 11.28
CA SER A 248 0.11 7.81 10.71
C SER A 248 0.12 6.32 10.36
N TYR A 249 -0.39 5.49 11.26
CA TYR A 249 -0.32 4.04 11.12
C TYR A 249 -1.50 3.51 10.29
N LEU A 250 -1.25 3.14 9.03
CA LEU A 250 -2.24 2.46 8.19
C LEU A 250 -2.38 0.99 8.60
N VAL A 251 -3.40 0.69 9.38
CA VAL A 251 -3.71 -0.69 9.80
C VAL A 251 -4.37 -1.46 8.62
N MET A 252 -3.58 -1.95 7.65
CA MET A 252 -3.93 -2.83 6.51
C MET A 252 -3.31 -4.25 6.62
N ASP A 253 -3.89 -5.21 7.38
CA ASP A 253 -3.30 -6.58 7.48
C ASP A 253 -4.14 -7.70 8.15
N VAL A 254 -3.64 -8.89 7.78
CA VAL A 254 -3.86 -10.33 7.83
C VAL A 254 -4.26 -11.06 9.13
N LEU A 255 -5.10 -12.07 8.90
CA LEU A 255 -5.00 -13.42 9.48
C LEU A 255 -4.87 -14.42 8.31
N PRO A 256 -3.80 -15.21 8.14
CA PRO A 256 -3.74 -16.22 7.10
C PRO A 256 -4.18 -17.55 7.74
N THR A 257 -5.43 -17.89 7.55
CA THR A 257 -5.84 -19.31 7.58
C THR A 257 -5.91 -19.91 6.18
N THR A 258 -5.65 -19.13 5.11
CA THR A 258 -5.61 -19.61 3.72
C THR A 258 -4.56 -18.83 2.92
N GLN A 259 -3.84 -19.55 2.08
CA GLN A 259 -2.50 -19.26 1.58
C GLN A 259 -2.45 -18.34 0.33
N ASP A 260 -3.49 -17.54 0.06
CA ASP A 260 -3.75 -17.13 -1.33
C ASP A 260 -4.42 -15.76 -1.56
N LEU A 261 -4.43 -14.80 -0.62
CA LEU A 261 -5.11 -13.51 -0.83
C LEU A 261 -4.20 -12.31 -0.50
N GLY A 262 -3.65 -11.69 -1.55
CA GLY A 262 -2.74 -10.54 -1.51
C GLY A 262 -3.42 -9.22 -1.12
N VAL A 263 -3.82 -9.10 0.14
CA VAL A 263 -4.59 -7.95 0.65
C VAL A 263 -3.69 -6.79 1.04
N SER A 264 -2.43 -7.05 1.42
CA SER A 264 -1.48 -5.98 1.69
C SER A 264 -1.00 -5.29 0.41
N ASN A 265 -0.93 -6.04 -0.71
CA ASN A 265 -0.73 -5.47 -2.04
C ASN A 265 -1.81 -4.43 -2.39
N TRP A 266 -3.07 -4.65 -1.96
CA TRP A 266 -4.15 -3.67 -2.17
C TRP A 266 -3.91 -2.37 -1.40
N GLY A 267 -3.30 -2.43 -0.21
CA GLY A 267 -2.88 -1.25 0.54
C GLY A 267 -1.84 -0.42 -0.23
N GLY A 268 -0.83 -1.06 -0.82
CA GLY A 268 0.16 -0.39 -1.68
C GLY A 268 -0.47 0.25 -2.92
N CYS A 269 -1.35 -0.49 -3.60
CA CYS A 269 -2.12 0.03 -4.73
C CYS A 269 -3.06 1.18 -4.34
N ALA A 270 -3.69 1.11 -3.17
CA ALA A 270 -4.56 2.16 -2.66
C ALA A 270 -3.77 3.44 -2.38
N LEU A 271 -2.61 3.33 -1.72
CA LEU A 271 -1.72 4.48 -1.52
C LEU A 271 -1.35 5.15 -2.86
N ALA A 272 -1.00 4.36 -3.88
CA ALA A 272 -0.73 4.89 -5.22
C ALA A 272 -1.95 5.63 -5.82
N CYS A 273 -3.14 5.04 -5.75
CA CYS A 273 -4.38 5.66 -6.22
C CYS A 273 -4.72 6.95 -5.45
N VAL A 274 -4.53 6.97 -4.13
CA VAL A 274 -4.80 8.17 -3.32
C VAL A 274 -3.80 9.28 -3.63
N LEU A 275 -2.52 8.97 -3.80
CA LEU A 275 -1.52 9.97 -4.20
C LEU A 275 -1.89 10.61 -5.54
N TYR A 276 -2.42 9.83 -6.48
CA TYR A 276 -2.97 10.37 -7.73
C TYR A 276 -4.18 11.28 -7.47
N ILE A 277 -5.16 10.85 -6.66
CA ILE A 277 -6.33 11.67 -6.29
C ILE A 277 -5.90 13.00 -5.64
N LEU A 278 -4.95 12.96 -4.71
CA LEU A 278 -4.40 14.14 -4.03
C LEU A 278 -3.65 15.04 -4.99
N ASN A 279 -2.87 14.48 -5.91
CA ASN A 279 -2.17 15.24 -6.93
C ASN A 279 -3.10 15.82 -8.01
N SER A 280 -4.31 15.27 -8.18
CA SER A 280 -5.39 15.85 -9.00
C SER A 280 -6.30 16.82 -8.23
N CYS A 281 -6.13 16.95 -6.91
CA CYS A 281 -6.91 17.86 -6.08
C CYS A 281 -6.26 19.25 -6.06
N GLU A 282 -6.88 20.24 -6.71
CA GLU A 282 -6.33 21.61 -6.75
C GLU A 282 -6.10 22.20 -5.35
N VAL A 283 -7.07 22.03 -4.45
CA VAL A 283 -6.98 22.46 -3.04
C VAL A 283 -5.72 21.91 -2.38
N HIS A 284 -5.47 20.60 -2.52
CA HIS A 284 -4.30 19.95 -1.94
C HIS A 284 -3.00 20.42 -2.60
N ARG A 285 -2.98 20.55 -3.93
CA ARG A 285 -1.80 21.03 -4.66
C ARG A 285 -1.45 22.47 -4.32
N HIS A 286 -2.44 23.35 -4.13
CA HIS A 286 -2.20 24.74 -3.71
C HIS A 286 -1.63 24.78 -2.30
N TYR A 287 -2.17 23.95 -1.40
CA TYR A 287 -1.64 23.78 -0.06
C TYR A 287 -0.17 23.32 -0.06
N LEU A 288 0.16 22.24 -0.77
CA LEU A 288 1.54 21.71 -0.82
C LEU A 288 2.55 22.67 -1.46
N ARG A 289 2.11 23.53 -2.38
CA ARG A 289 2.98 24.49 -3.07
C ARG A 289 3.05 25.85 -2.41
N GLU A 290 2.24 26.08 -1.37
CA GLU A 290 2.06 27.38 -0.72
C GLU A 290 1.76 28.51 -1.74
N ALA A 291 1.05 28.18 -2.81
CA ALA A 291 0.86 29.08 -3.95
C ALA A 291 -0.53 28.93 -4.59
N VAL A 292 -1.09 30.07 -5.01
CA VAL A 292 -2.36 30.16 -5.74
C VAL A 292 -2.07 30.38 -7.22
N GLY A 293 -2.80 29.70 -8.10
CA GLY A 293 -2.69 29.85 -9.57
C GLY A 293 -2.63 28.52 -10.32
N PRO A 294 -2.68 28.57 -11.66
CA PRO A 294 -2.60 27.37 -12.48
C PRO A 294 -1.24 26.69 -12.29
N SER A 295 -1.28 25.37 -12.15
CA SER A 295 -0.07 24.57 -12.10
C SER A 295 0.64 24.61 -13.45
N ARG A 296 1.89 25.10 -13.51
CA ARG A 296 2.81 24.69 -14.58
C ARG A 296 3.27 23.27 -14.26
N ALA A 297 2.44 22.26 -14.55
CA ALA A 297 2.91 20.89 -14.51
C ALA A 297 3.74 20.64 -15.78
N PRO A 298 5.01 20.23 -15.70
CA PRO A 298 5.60 19.45 -16.78
C PRO A 298 4.80 18.13 -16.85
N GLY A 299 4.05 17.90 -17.92
CA GLY A 299 3.50 16.58 -18.23
C GLY A 299 2.39 16.05 -17.32
N GLU A 300 1.25 16.75 -17.20
CA GLU A 300 -0.01 16.20 -16.63
C GLU A 300 -0.44 14.85 -17.25
N GLN A 301 0.15 14.47 -18.39
CA GLN A 301 -0.21 13.31 -19.20
C GLN A 301 0.47 11.98 -18.79
N ASP A 302 1.46 11.97 -17.88
CA ASP A 302 2.27 10.76 -17.61
C ASP A 302 1.90 10.02 -16.30
N TRP A 303 1.24 10.68 -15.32
CA TRP A 303 0.98 10.06 -14.01
C TRP A 303 -0.08 8.96 -14.03
N ALA A 304 -1.10 9.11 -14.87
CA ALA A 304 -2.16 8.11 -14.99
C ALA A 304 -1.62 6.78 -15.52
N GLN A 305 -0.56 6.81 -16.34
CA GLN A 305 0.11 5.60 -16.81
C GLN A 305 0.81 4.86 -15.68
N ALA A 306 1.20 5.54 -14.59
CA ALA A 306 1.84 4.95 -13.42
C ALA A 306 0.84 4.29 -12.46
N LEU A 307 -0.46 4.55 -12.59
CA LEU A 307 -1.48 3.94 -11.74
C LEU A 307 -1.43 2.40 -11.78
N PRO A 308 -1.81 1.75 -10.67
CA PRO A 308 -2.02 0.31 -10.65
C PRO A 308 -3.07 -0.10 -11.68
N SER A 309 -2.85 -1.22 -12.35
CA SER A 309 -3.82 -1.84 -13.25
C SER A 309 -3.71 -3.35 -13.15
N VAL A 310 -4.78 -4.07 -13.53
CA VAL A 310 -4.77 -5.53 -13.54
C VAL A 310 -3.61 -6.07 -14.36
N ALA A 311 -3.31 -5.47 -15.51
CA ALA A 311 -2.20 -5.89 -16.36
C ALA A 311 -0.83 -5.70 -15.69
N LYS A 312 -0.63 -4.60 -14.94
CA LYS A 312 0.62 -4.38 -14.19
C LYS A 312 0.75 -5.32 -13.01
N GLU A 313 -0.36 -5.58 -12.32
CA GLU A 313 -0.40 -6.53 -11.21
C GLU A 313 -0.08 -7.95 -11.69
N GLU A 314 -0.69 -8.40 -12.78
CA GLU A 314 -0.39 -9.69 -13.41
C GLU A 314 1.10 -9.80 -13.81
N LYS A 315 1.69 -8.73 -14.32
CA LYS A 315 3.13 -8.68 -14.64
C LYS A 315 3.98 -8.78 -13.37
N ALA A 316 3.70 -7.98 -12.34
CA ALA A 316 4.43 -7.97 -11.08
C ALA A 316 4.36 -9.32 -10.35
N LEU A 317 3.16 -9.90 -10.26
CA LEU A 317 2.95 -11.24 -9.70
C LEU A 317 3.60 -12.32 -10.58
N GLY A 318 3.52 -12.19 -11.91
CA GLY A 318 4.20 -13.10 -12.83
C GLY A 318 5.71 -13.11 -12.65
N ILE A 319 6.32 -11.98 -12.32
CA ILE A 319 7.75 -11.87 -11.99
C ILE A 319 8.05 -12.61 -10.68
N LEU A 320 7.24 -12.40 -9.62
CA LEU A 320 7.38 -13.10 -8.34
C LEU A 320 7.30 -14.62 -8.49
N VAL A 321 6.41 -15.11 -9.36
CA VAL A 321 6.22 -16.55 -9.64
C VAL A 321 7.27 -17.13 -10.61
N ARG A 322 8.00 -16.30 -11.37
CA ARG A 322 9.11 -16.74 -12.25
C ARG A 322 10.46 -16.85 -11.56
N HIS A 323 10.65 -16.13 -10.46
CA HIS A 323 11.87 -16.17 -9.66
C HIS A 323 11.84 -17.06 -8.40
N PRO A 324 10.94 -18.06 -8.21
CA PRO A 324 11.14 -19.02 -7.14
C PRO A 324 12.36 -19.87 -7.49
N SER A 325 13.08 -20.29 -6.47
CA SER A 325 14.16 -21.27 -6.61
C SER A 325 13.75 -22.52 -7.41
N PRO A 326 14.69 -23.30 -7.97
CA PRO A 326 14.51 -24.23 -9.09
C PRO A 326 13.47 -25.38 -8.95
N GLU A 327 12.74 -25.48 -7.83
CA GLU A 327 11.76 -26.56 -7.56
C GLU A 327 10.31 -26.25 -7.99
N TRP A 328 10.03 -25.11 -8.63
CA TRP A 328 8.68 -24.82 -9.17
C TRP A 328 8.27 -25.77 -10.33
N SER A 329 9.24 -26.44 -10.97
CA SER A 329 9.01 -27.19 -12.22
C SER A 329 8.46 -28.61 -12.05
N LEU A 330 8.27 -29.12 -10.83
CA LEU A 330 7.90 -30.54 -10.60
C LEU A 330 6.60 -30.75 -9.78
N GLY A 331 5.83 -29.69 -9.54
CA GLY A 331 4.46 -29.79 -9.01
C GLY A 331 3.42 -29.72 -10.13
N ARG A 332 2.75 -30.84 -10.44
CA ARG A 332 1.73 -30.96 -11.49
C ARG A 332 0.67 -29.84 -11.44
N GLY A 333 0.49 -29.14 -12.57
CA GLY A 333 -0.69 -28.37 -12.91
C GLY A 333 -0.57 -27.84 -14.34
N GLY A 334 -1.41 -28.33 -15.26
CA GLY A 334 -1.41 -27.97 -16.68
C GLY A 334 -1.76 -26.50 -16.97
N PRO A 335 -1.90 -26.12 -18.26
CA PRO A 335 -2.10 -24.73 -18.70
C PRO A 335 -3.45 -24.22 -18.19
N GLY A 336 -3.41 -23.52 -17.07
CA GLY A 336 -4.59 -23.10 -16.32
C GLY A 336 -4.14 -22.51 -14.99
N GLY A 337 -3.33 -21.45 -15.07
CA GLY A 337 -2.79 -20.75 -13.90
C GLY A 337 -3.91 -20.24 -13.00
N ARG A 338 -4.10 -20.87 -11.85
CA ARG A 338 -4.92 -20.34 -10.77
C ARG A 338 -4.09 -19.28 -10.04
N TRP A 339 -4.51 -18.04 -10.14
CA TRP A 339 -3.94 -16.92 -9.41
C TRP A 339 -4.66 -16.80 -8.08
N ALA A 340 -3.92 -16.81 -6.96
CA ALA A 340 -4.38 -16.34 -5.66
C ALA A 340 -5.84 -16.72 -5.30
N ALA A 341 -6.18 -18.02 -5.25
CA ALA A 341 -7.49 -18.60 -4.88
C ALA A 341 -8.79 -17.92 -5.39
N LEU A 342 -8.70 -16.92 -6.27
CA LEU A 342 -9.79 -16.18 -6.87
C LEU A 342 -9.81 -16.57 -8.35
N PRO A 343 -10.95 -17.06 -8.86
CA PRO A 343 -11.05 -17.36 -10.27
C PRO A 343 -10.74 -16.10 -11.08
N ARG A 344 -9.85 -16.23 -12.07
CA ARG A 344 -9.59 -15.19 -13.06
C ARG A 344 -10.94 -14.86 -13.70
N HIS A 345 -11.37 -13.59 -13.67
CA HIS A 345 -12.51 -13.19 -14.46
C HIS A 345 -12.13 -13.32 -15.95
N PRO A 346 -12.92 -14.03 -16.78
CA PRO A 346 -12.62 -14.17 -18.19
C PRO A 346 -12.63 -12.79 -18.85
N ARG A 347 -11.65 -12.54 -19.72
CA ARG A 347 -11.65 -11.32 -20.55
C ARG A 347 -12.70 -11.49 -21.65
N PRO A 348 -13.32 -10.40 -22.13
CA PRO A 348 -14.23 -10.46 -23.28
C PRO A 348 -13.58 -11.06 -24.55
N ASP A 349 -12.24 -11.01 -24.64
CA ASP A 349 -11.47 -11.39 -25.81
C ASP A 349 -10.72 -12.74 -25.67
N ASP A 350 -11.07 -13.59 -24.69
CA ASP A 350 -10.43 -14.91 -24.54
C ASP A 350 -10.98 -15.93 -25.58
N PRO A 351 -10.16 -16.41 -26.53
CA PRO A 351 -10.62 -17.35 -27.57
C PRO A 351 -10.91 -18.76 -27.03
N GLU A 352 -10.58 -19.07 -25.78
CA GLU A 352 -10.87 -20.36 -25.13
C GLU A 352 -12.28 -20.41 -24.49
N ALA A 353 -13.06 -19.32 -24.49
CA ALA A 353 -14.46 -19.34 -24.04
C ALA A 353 -15.42 -19.99 -25.06
N ALA A 354 -14.96 -20.26 -26.29
CA ALA A 354 -15.74 -20.88 -27.35
C ALA A 354 -15.38 -22.36 -27.53
N GLY A 355 -15.57 -23.19 -26.50
CA GLY A 355 -15.15 -24.59 -26.63
C GLY A 355 -15.42 -25.51 -25.45
N CYS A 356 -16.58 -25.43 -24.81
CA CYS A 356 -17.04 -26.51 -23.92
C CYS A 356 -18.57 -26.65 -24.04
N HIS A 357 -19.00 -27.49 -24.97
CA HIS A 357 -20.30 -28.15 -24.86
C HIS A 357 -20.20 -29.16 -23.72
N CYS A 358 -20.94 -28.92 -22.64
CA CYS A 358 -21.36 -29.96 -21.72
C CYS A 358 -22.88 -30.06 -21.85
N ASP A 359 -23.31 -31.12 -22.53
CA ASP A 359 -24.67 -31.63 -22.48
C ASP A 359 -25.09 -31.90 -21.03
N GLY A 360 -26.33 -31.54 -20.72
CA GLY A 360 -27.03 -32.04 -19.53
C GLY A 360 -27.23 -31.03 -18.42
N CYS A 361 -28.22 -30.17 -18.56
CA CYS A 361 -29.35 -30.18 -17.62
C CYS A 361 -30.54 -29.41 -18.18
N VAL A 362 -31.69 -30.01 -17.99
CA VAL A 362 -32.97 -29.72 -18.62
C VAL A 362 -33.58 -28.42 -18.12
N THR A 363 -34.15 -27.68 -19.06
CA THR A 363 -35.08 -26.56 -18.89
C THR A 363 -36.27 -26.88 -18.00
N SER A 364 -36.58 -26.03 -17.03
CA SER A 364 -37.97 -25.70 -16.63
C SER A 364 -37.94 -24.32 -15.97
N HIS A 365 -38.30 -23.29 -16.72
CA HIS A 365 -39.62 -22.65 -16.76
C HIS A 365 -40.00 -21.88 -15.48
N VAL A 366 -40.04 -20.57 -15.68
CA VAL A 366 -40.70 -19.53 -14.89
C VAL A 366 -42.18 -19.85 -14.72
N GLU A 367 -42.70 -19.77 -13.50
CA GLU A 367 -44.09 -19.38 -13.25
C GLU A 367 -44.15 -18.39 -12.08
N CYS A 368 -44.98 -17.37 -12.26
CA CYS A 368 -45.26 -16.29 -11.33
C CYS A 368 -46.34 -16.68 -10.30
N VAL A 369 -46.10 -16.35 -9.00
CA VAL A 369 -46.97 -15.67 -7.97
C VAL A 369 -48.48 -16.01 -7.97
N PRO A 370 -49.20 -16.29 -6.83
CA PRO A 370 -49.25 -15.43 -5.63
C PRO A 370 -49.55 -16.06 -4.23
N ASP A 371 -49.38 -15.20 -3.22
CA ASP A 371 -50.08 -15.11 -1.92
C ASP A 371 -50.09 -16.26 -0.88
N GLY A 372 -49.75 -15.88 0.36
CA GLY A 372 -50.54 -16.24 1.54
C GLY A 372 -49.87 -17.10 2.61
N HIS A 373 -49.65 -16.49 3.79
CA HIS A 373 -49.73 -17.07 5.15
C HIS A 373 -48.76 -18.24 5.50
N ALA A 374 -48.24 -18.46 6.71
CA ALA A 374 -48.24 -17.83 8.02
C ALA A 374 -47.09 -18.47 8.85
N TRP A 375 -46.64 -17.74 9.87
CA TRP A 375 -46.09 -18.19 11.15
C TRP A 375 -45.88 -19.70 11.39
N ASN A 376 -44.62 -20.08 11.67
CA ASN A 376 -44.16 -20.51 13.00
C ASN A 376 -42.63 -20.52 13.07
#